data_AF-A0A7C1B256-F1
#
_entry.id   AF-A0A7C1B256-F1
#
_cell.length_a   1.000
_cell.length_b   1.000
_cell.length_c   1.000
_cell.angle_alpha   90.00
_cell.angle_beta   90.00
_cell.angle_gamma   90.00
#
_symmetry.space_group_name_H-M   'P 1'
#
loop_
_entity.id
_entity.type
_entity.pdbx_description
1 polymer ?
#
loop_
_entity_poly.entity_id
_entity_poly.type
_entity_poly.pdbx_seq_one_letter_code
_entity_poly.pdbx_strand_id
1 'polypeptide(L)'
;MTDTVWDAEVIFSLRRSKVRRTVLAYLVSVYPKYSYISEIARETELRINEVCGALNGSSNRYKKESSLVELGLVEKEEREG
;
A
#
# COMPACT_ATOMS: atom_id res chain seq x y z
N MET A 1 -14.47 -20.91 2.93
CA MET A 1 -13.11 -21.50 2.94
C MET A 1 -12.12 -20.64 2.13
N THR A 2 -12.24 -19.31 2.18
CA THR A 2 -11.45 -18.35 1.38
C THR A 2 -10.49 -17.52 2.23
N ASP A 3 -10.78 -17.36 3.53
CA ASP A 3 -10.09 -16.42 4.40
C ASP A 3 -8.63 -16.81 4.65
N THR A 4 -8.34 -18.11 4.82
CA THR A 4 -6.98 -18.58 5.15
C THR A 4 -5.98 -18.40 3.99
N VAL A 5 -6.45 -18.51 2.74
CA VAL A 5 -5.59 -18.32 1.56
C VAL A 5 -5.32 -16.82 1.35
N TRP A 6 -6.34 -15.98 1.56
CA TRP A 6 -6.22 -14.52 1.54
C TRP A 6 -5.23 -14.02 2.60
N ASP A 7 -5.36 -14.51 3.84
CA ASP A 7 -4.46 -14.16 4.94
C ASP A 7 -3.02 -14.51 4.61
N ALA A 8 -2.79 -15.66 3.97
CA ALA A 8 -1.46 -16.06 3.54
C ALA A 8 -0.88 -15.08 2.51
N GLU A 9 -1.64 -14.69 1.49
CA GLU A 9 -1.19 -13.76 0.44
C GLU A 9 -0.84 -12.37 1.00
N VAL A 10 -1.69 -11.84 1.88
CA VAL A 10 -1.43 -10.60 2.62
C VAL A 10 -0.13 -10.71 3.42
N ILE A 11 0.02 -11.78 4.21
CA ILE A 11 1.21 -12.01 5.03
C ILE A 11 2.47 -12.12 4.16
N PHE A 12 2.43 -12.86 3.05
CA PHE A 12 3.57 -13.01 2.14
C PHE A 12 3.94 -11.68 1.48
N SER A 13 2.93 -10.93 1.00
CA SER A 13 3.12 -9.63 0.39
C SER A 13 3.78 -8.66 1.36
N LEU A 14 3.29 -8.56 2.59
CA LEU A 14 3.84 -7.67 3.60
C LEU A 14 5.22 -8.14 4.06
N ARG A 15 5.47 -9.43 4.28
CA ARG A 15 6.78 -9.96 4.72
C ARG A 15 7.92 -9.65 3.73
N ARG A 16 7.66 -9.71 2.43
CA ARG A 16 8.70 -9.53 1.40
C ARG A 16 8.96 -8.09 0.99
N SER A 17 8.13 -7.13 1.41
CA SER A 17 8.29 -5.71 1.02
C SER A 17 8.32 -4.80 2.23
N LYS A 18 9.52 -4.24 2.51
CA LYS A 18 9.67 -3.19 3.53
C LYS A 18 8.82 -1.96 3.16
N VAL A 19 8.81 -1.57 1.89
CA VAL A 19 8.06 -0.41 1.38
C VAL A 19 6.56 -0.54 1.69
N ARG A 20 5.94 -1.69 1.39
CA ARG A 20 4.51 -1.90 1.70
C ARG A 20 4.23 -1.82 3.20
N ARG A 21 5.09 -2.42 4.04
CA ARG A 21 4.92 -2.33 5.50
C ARG A 21 5.03 -0.89 5.99
N THR A 22 6.01 -0.14 5.51
CA THR A 22 6.21 1.26 5.89
C THR A 22 5.01 2.11 5.49
N VAL A 23 4.54 2.00 4.25
CA VAL A 23 3.36 2.73 3.76
C VAL A 23 2.11 2.38 4.56
N LEU A 24 1.84 1.09 4.75
CA LEU A 24 0.66 0.63 5.51
C LEU A 24 0.72 1.09 6.98
N ALA A 25 1.88 0.99 7.62
CA ALA A 25 2.06 1.41 9.01
C ALA A 25 1.81 2.91 9.19
N TYR A 26 2.26 3.73 8.24
CA TYR A 26 1.97 5.17 8.22
C TYR A 26 0.46 5.44 8.07
N LEU A 27 -0.21 4.80 7.11
CA LEU A 27 -1.65 4.99 6.92
C LEU A 27 -2.47 4.58 8.15
N VAL A 28 -2.07 3.49 8.82
CA VAL A 28 -2.68 3.07 10.09
C VAL A 28 -2.44 4.10 11.20
N SER A 29 -1.28 4.76 11.26
CA SER A 29 -0.99 5.72 12.33
C SER A 29 -1.75 7.04 12.20
N VAL A 30 -2.22 7.38 10.99
CA VAL A 30 -3.00 8.60 10.74
C VAL A 30 -4.51 8.34 10.58
N TYR A 31 -4.94 7.08 10.56
CA TYR A 31 -6.35 6.70 10.48
C TYR A 31 -7.19 7.39 11.59
N PRO A 32 -8.39 7.93 11.30
CA PRO A 32 -9.17 7.80 10.05
C PRO A 32 -8.91 8.88 8.99
N LYS A 33 -7.79 9.62 9.07
CA LYS A 33 -7.49 10.66 8.08
C LYS A 33 -6.98 10.05 6.77
N TYR A 34 -7.33 10.71 5.67
CA TYR A 34 -6.73 10.47 4.36
C TYR A 34 -5.34 11.14 4.31
N SER A 35 -4.45 10.57 3.50
CA SER A 35 -3.18 11.19 3.15
C SER A 35 -2.95 11.12 1.65
N TYR A 36 -2.40 12.20 1.09
CA TYR A 36 -1.97 12.26 -0.29
C TYR A 36 -0.67 11.46 -0.49
N ILE A 37 -0.44 10.94 -1.70
CA ILE A 37 0.77 10.20 -2.05
C ILE A 37 2.05 11.00 -1.72
N SER A 38 2.05 12.30 -1.97
CA SER A 38 3.17 13.19 -1.66
C SER A 38 3.45 13.30 -0.17
N GLU A 39 2.40 13.32 0.66
CA GLU A 39 2.52 13.34 2.11
C GLU A 39 3.04 12.00 2.63
N ILE A 40 2.49 10.87 2.16
CA ILE A 40 2.99 9.53 2.51
C ILE A 40 4.47 9.44 2.18
N ALA A 41 4.89 9.87 0.98
CA ALA A 41 6.30 9.85 0.57
C ALA A 41 7.18 10.68 1.53
N ARG A 42 6.73 11.88 1.90
CA ARG A 42 7.45 12.77 2.83
C ARG A 42 7.61 12.15 4.21
N GLU A 43 6.50 11.70 4.82
CA GLU A 43 6.50 11.19 6.20
C GLU A 43 7.17 9.82 6.34
N THR A 44 7.27 9.06 5.25
CA THR A 44 7.91 7.72 5.25
C THR A 44 9.34 7.72 4.70
N GLU A 45 9.85 8.87 4.26
CA GLU A 45 11.14 9.03 3.57
C GLU A 45 11.28 8.12 2.33
N LEU A 46 10.15 7.77 1.70
CA LEU A 46 10.11 6.97 0.48
C LEU A 46 9.98 7.86 -0.75
N ARG A 47 10.39 7.35 -1.92
CA ARG A 47 10.14 8.06 -3.17
C ARG A 47 8.68 7.90 -3.59
N ILE A 48 8.14 8.91 -4.27
CA ILE A 48 6.75 8.90 -4.79
C ILE A 48 6.46 7.63 -5.60
N ASN A 49 7.38 7.19 -6.46
CA ASN A 49 7.19 5.99 -7.27
C ASN A 49 7.17 4.69 -6.45
N GLU A 50 7.84 4.66 -5.29
CA GLU A 50 7.79 3.53 -4.36
C GLU A 50 6.46 3.50 -3.62
N VAL A 51 5.95 4.66 -3.20
CA VAL A 51 4.61 4.79 -2.60
C VAL A 51 3.54 4.38 -3.62
N CYS A 52 3.57 4.92 -4.83
CA CYS A 52 2.65 4.54 -5.90
C CYS A 52 2.71 3.03 -6.18
N GLY A 53 3.92 2.45 -6.24
CA GLY A 53 4.10 1.02 -6.45
C GLY A 53 3.56 0.17 -5.31
N ALA A 54 3.74 0.60 -4.05
CA ALA A 54 3.20 -0.10 -2.90
C ALA A 54 1.66 -0.06 -2.87
N LEU A 55 1.07 1.09 -3.20
CA LEU A 55 -0.39 1.29 -3.18
C LEU A 55 -1.08 0.63 -4.36
N ASN A 56 -0.60 0.86 -5.59
CA ASN A 56 -1.31 0.53 -6.83
C ASN A 56 -0.60 -0.51 -7.72
N GLY A 57 0.64 -0.89 -7.40
CA GLY A 57 1.50 -1.64 -8.31
C GLY A 57 2.14 -0.75 -9.40
N SER A 58 2.90 -1.38 -10.28
CA SER A 58 3.55 -0.79 -11.46
C SER A 58 3.88 -1.88 -12.49
N SER A 59 4.24 -1.49 -13.71
CA SER A 59 4.54 -2.43 -14.82
C SER A 59 5.81 -3.28 -14.64
N ASN A 60 6.58 -3.07 -13.57
CA ASN A 60 7.88 -3.72 -13.39
C ASN A 60 8.07 -4.28 -11.96
N ARG A 61 8.62 -3.46 -11.05
CA ARG A 61 9.05 -3.91 -9.71
C ARG A 61 7.89 -4.25 -8.78
N TYR A 62 6.73 -3.62 -8.96
CA TYR A 62 5.59 -3.75 -8.03
C TYR A 62 4.43 -4.46 -8.72
N LYS A 63 4.27 -5.75 -8.49
CA LYS A 63 3.11 -6.49 -9.01
C LYS A 63 1.80 -5.90 -8.50
N LYS A 64 0.84 -5.67 -9.39
CA LYS A 64 -0.47 -5.07 -9.08
C LYS A 64 -1.25 -5.91 -8.07
N GLU A 65 -1.20 -7.22 -8.24
CA GLU A 65 -1.88 -8.22 -7.40
C GLU A 65 -1.39 -8.19 -5.95
N SER A 66 -0.14 -7.75 -5.75
CA SER A 66 0.46 -7.61 -4.42
C SER A 66 0.39 -6.19 -3.86
N SER A 67 -0.34 -5.29 -4.52
CA SER A 67 -0.49 -3.90 -4.07
C SER A 67 -1.43 -3.80 -2.87
N LEU A 68 -1.25 -2.78 -2.04
CA LEU A 68 -2.06 -2.63 -0.82
C LEU A 68 -3.55 -2.41 -1.14
N VAL A 69 -3.85 -1.75 -2.25
CA VAL A 69 -5.24 -1.55 -2.71
C VAL A 69 -5.85 -2.85 -3.21
N GLU A 70 -5.15 -3.61 -4.04
CA GLU A 70 -5.68 -4.87 -4.58
C GLU A 70 -5.86 -5.94 -3.48
N LEU A 71 -5.01 -5.92 -2.44
CA LEU A 71 -5.13 -6.78 -1.27
C LEU A 71 -6.24 -6.33 -0.30
N GLY A 72 -6.98 -5.26 -0.59
CA GLY A 72 -8.06 -4.74 0.25
C GLY A 72 -7.61 -4.14 1.58
N LEU A 73 -6.33 -3.78 1.71
CA LEU A 73 -5.76 -3.21 2.94
C LEU A 73 -5.81 -1.69 2.99
N VAL A 74 -5.95 -1.05 1.83
CA VAL A 74 -6.01 0.41 1.69
C VAL A 74 -7.07 0.75 0.64
N GLU A 75 -7.90 1.74 0.94
CA GLU A 75 -8.83 2.33 -0.03
C GLU A 75 -8.21 3.60 -0.62
N LYS A 76 -8.55 3.88 -1.89
CA LYS A 76 -8.16 5.13 -2.55
C LYS A 76 -9.43 5.90 -2.95
N GLU A 77 -9.40 7.22 -2.75
CA GLU A 77 -10.42 8.13 -3.30
C GLU A 77 -9.78 8.98 -4.39
N GLU A 78 -10.41 8.98 -5.57
CA GLU A 78 -10.09 9.94 -6.62
C GLU A 78 -10.97 11.17 -6.37
N ARG A 79 -10.36 12.24 -5.86
CA ARG A 79 -11.02 13.54 -5.78
C ARG A 79 -10.71 14.30 -7.05
N GLU A 80 -11.73 14.52 -7.87
CA GLU A 80 -11.66 15.54 -8.92
C GLU A 80 -11.43 16.89 -8.24
N GLY A 81 -10.37 17.58 -8.65
CA GLY A 81 -10.02 18.92 -8.17
C GLY A 81 -10.83 19.99 -8.86
#